data_AF-A0A957CV94-F1
#
_entry.id   AF-A0A957CV94-F1
#
_cell.length_a   1.000
_cell.length_b   1.000
_cell.length_c   1.000
_cell.angle_alpha   90.00
_cell.angle_beta   90.00
_cell.angle_gamma   90.00
#
_symmetry.space_group_name_H-M   'P 1'
#
loop_
_entity.id
_entity.type
_entity.pdbx_description
1 polymer ?
#
loop_
_entity_poly.entity_id
_entity_poly.type
_entity_poly.pdbx_seq_one_letter_code
_entity_poly.pdbx_strand_id
1 'polypeptide(L)'
;MTELNGRSDFFSELKQELGDVIQTLADEWRNAGVSLRNGLRKMRGAAIDYVVIPLDGALPEREAPPRSFIERQLPLPEPAFSMQQLNRRLQAIGDADNVRGVLFVFRGFSAGLATLQNVRRSLERLRAAGKEVIVFTPYLDLAHYFVAGAANRIIAPPSAQFDVLGLRSELIFFKDALQQLGMQADVIQISPYKTAFNQFSESTTTPEQQEQMEWLLDDTFDLLTKAMANGRSLTPEALHTLIDQAPLTAQQALDAGLVDHLAYEDELAALLDALPDDSNEETAVSDTTDKPTKPQIELLTWDKAQPLLTEKPRHRSKQFIGVISLVGNIMMGPSRESPVDLPIPFVGGATAGEQTLRRLIRQAETMDDMAALIFHVDSGGGSALASDLIGREIKRLNAKKPVLIYMGNAAASGGYYVSAHSRHIMCQSGTLTGSIGVITARVSTQGLFDKLSVNRFSLQRGRHAGLYSDAAPMT
;
A
#
# COMPACT_ATOMS: atom_id res chain seq x y z
N MET A 1 49.50 -27.50 -7.91
CA MET A 1 48.22 -27.00 -7.37
C MET A 1 47.40 -26.19 -8.37
N THR A 2 47.96 -25.82 -9.54
CA THR A 2 47.29 -24.99 -10.55
C THR A 2 46.37 -25.76 -11.52
N GLU A 3 46.58 -27.07 -11.72
CA GLU A 3 45.75 -27.89 -12.64
C GLU A 3 44.44 -28.42 -12.03
N LEU A 4 44.30 -28.42 -10.70
CA LEU A 4 43.08 -28.90 -10.04
C LEU A 4 41.96 -27.85 -10.03
N ASN A 5 42.29 -26.55 -10.03
CA ASN A 5 41.30 -25.47 -10.13
C ASN A 5 40.67 -25.36 -11.53
N GLY A 6 41.45 -25.59 -12.62
CA GLY A 6 40.92 -25.50 -13.98
C GLY A 6 39.93 -26.61 -14.36
N ARG A 7 39.98 -27.78 -13.69
CA ARG A 7 39.00 -28.85 -13.90
C ARG A 7 37.68 -28.60 -13.17
N SER A 8 37.68 -27.98 -11.98
CA SER A 8 36.42 -27.66 -11.30
C SER A 8 35.66 -26.55 -12.02
N ASP A 9 36.37 -25.55 -12.53
CA ASP A 9 35.78 -24.44 -13.31
C ASP A 9 35.11 -24.95 -14.59
N PHE A 10 35.77 -25.87 -15.33
CA PHE A 10 35.19 -26.48 -16.54
C PHE A 10 33.88 -27.24 -16.27
N PHE A 11 33.80 -28.04 -15.20
CA PHE A 11 32.57 -28.77 -14.89
C PHE A 11 31.45 -27.85 -14.36
N SER A 12 31.78 -26.75 -13.68
CA SER A 12 30.77 -25.74 -13.31
C SER A 12 30.26 -24.96 -14.51
N GLU A 13 31.15 -24.56 -15.42
CA GLU A 13 30.79 -23.87 -16.67
C GLU A 13 29.90 -24.76 -17.55
N LEU A 14 30.29 -26.02 -17.76
CA LEU A 14 29.50 -26.98 -18.53
C LEU A 14 28.12 -27.22 -17.92
N LYS A 15 28.03 -27.28 -16.59
CA LYS A 15 26.75 -27.45 -15.89
C LYS A 15 25.86 -26.20 -16.01
N GLN A 16 26.45 -25.01 -16.00
CA GLN A 16 25.75 -23.75 -16.20
C GLN A 16 25.25 -23.65 -17.65
N GLU A 17 26.10 -23.91 -18.64
CA GLU A 17 25.73 -23.91 -20.06
C GLU A 17 24.62 -24.92 -20.36
N LEU A 18 24.75 -26.17 -19.89
CA LEU A 18 23.70 -27.19 -20.05
C LEU A 18 22.40 -26.75 -19.38
N GLY A 19 22.49 -26.16 -18.18
CA GLY A 19 21.33 -25.62 -17.48
C GLY A 19 20.65 -24.50 -18.26
N ASP A 20 21.40 -23.63 -18.92
CA ASP A 20 20.89 -22.51 -19.72
C ASP A 20 20.25 -23.00 -21.01
N VAL A 21 20.85 -23.98 -21.69
CA VAL A 21 20.24 -24.65 -22.86
C VAL A 21 18.91 -25.32 -22.50
N ILE A 22 18.87 -26.08 -21.40
CA ILE A 22 17.63 -26.73 -20.93
C ILE A 22 16.54 -25.70 -20.62
N GLN A 23 16.91 -24.58 -20.01
CA GLN A 23 15.97 -23.51 -19.68
C GLN A 23 15.46 -22.79 -20.93
N THR A 24 16.33 -22.48 -21.90
CA THR A 24 15.91 -21.88 -23.18
C THR A 24 14.94 -22.80 -23.89
N LEU A 25 15.22 -24.11 -23.95
CA LEU A 25 14.30 -25.08 -24.53
C LEU A 25 12.96 -25.12 -23.76
N ALA A 26 12.98 -25.11 -22.43
CA ALA A 26 11.76 -25.10 -21.62
C ALA A 26 10.92 -23.82 -21.84
N ASP A 27 11.58 -22.67 -21.95
CA ASP A 27 10.94 -21.39 -22.27
C ASP A 27 10.36 -21.39 -23.68
N GLU A 28 11.08 -21.92 -24.69
CA GLU A 28 10.60 -22.08 -26.06
C GLU A 28 9.36 -22.98 -26.12
N TRP A 29 9.38 -24.13 -25.45
CA TRP A 29 8.22 -25.03 -25.35
C TRP A 29 7.03 -24.35 -24.67
N ARG A 30 7.27 -23.61 -23.58
CA ARG A 30 6.20 -22.89 -22.89
C ARG A 30 5.65 -21.76 -23.76
N ASN A 31 6.50 -21.04 -24.47
CA ASN A 31 6.11 -19.98 -25.40
C ASN A 31 5.31 -20.54 -26.58
N ALA A 32 5.70 -21.69 -27.14
CA ALA A 32 4.91 -22.40 -28.14
C ALA A 32 3.52 -22.79 -27.60
N GLY A 33 3.46 -23.28 -26.35
CA GLY A 33 2.19 -23.56 -25.66
C GLY A 33 1.33 -22.31 -25.41
N VAL A 34 1.95 -21.17 -25.11
CA VAL A 34 1.27 -19.86 -25.02
C VAL A 34 0.68 -19.47 -26.37
N SER A 35 1.48 -19.54 -27.44
CA SER A 35 1.04 -19.22 -28.80
C SER A 35 -0.13 -20.10 -29.25
N LEU A 36 -0.08 -21.41 -28.96
CA LEU A 36 -1.17 -22.33 -29.26
C LEU A 36 -2.46 -21.98 -28.49
N ARG A 37 -2.36 -21.75 -27.17
CA ARG A 37 -3.52 -21.35 -26.35
C ARG A 37 -4.10 -20.01 -26.79
N ASN A 38 -3.26 -19.04 -27.11
CA ASN A 38 -3.68 -17.75 -27.65
C ASN A 38 -4.37 -17.91 -29.02
N GLY A 39 -3.84 -18.78 -29.89
CA GLY A 39 -4.49 -19.12 -31.17
C GLY A 39 -5.88 -19.72 -30.96
N LEU A 40 -6.03 -20.66 -30.02
CA LEU A 40 -7.33 -21.24 -29.67
C LEU A 40 -8.30 -20.19 -29.10
N ARG A 41 -7.84 -19.29 -28.23
CA ARG A 41 -8.65 -18.18 -27.68
C ARG A 41 -9.12 -17.23 -28.78
N LYS A 42 -8.22 -16.85 -29.70
CA LYS A 42 -8.54 -15.99 -30.85
C LYS A 42 -9.53 -16.67 -31.81
N MET A 43 -9.34 -17.95 -32.12
CA MET A 43 -10.28 -18.71 -32.97
C MET A 43 -11.68 -18.85 -32.35
N ARG A 44 -11.78 -18.85 -31.02
CA ARG A 44 -13.06 -18.88 -30.30
C ARG A 44 -13.73 -17.50 -30.19
N GLY A 45 -13.14 -16.46 -30.77
CA GLY A 45 -13.69 -15.10 -30.71
C GLY A 45 -13.76 -14.54 -29.29
N ALA A 46 -12.84 -14.95 -28.39
CA ALA A 46 -12.84 -14.53 -27.00
C ALA A 46 -12.36 -13.06 -26.84
N ALA A 47 -13.03 -12.11 -27.48
CA ALA A 47 -12.87 -10.69 -27.20
C ALA A 47 -13.55 -10.39 -25.86
N ILE A 48 -12.92 -9.56 -25.04
CA ILE A 48 -13.43 -9.13 -23.75
C ILE A 48 -13.50 -7.61 -23.78
N ASP A 49 -14.69 -7.05 -23.61
CA ASP A 49 -14.83 -5.60 -23.57
C ASP A 49 -14.21 -5.05 -22.28
N TYR A 50 -14.76 -5.44 -21.13
CA TYR A 50 -14.24 -4.98 -19.84
C TYR A 50 -14.16 -6.09 -18.81
N VAL A 51 -13.05 -6.09 -18.08
CA VAL A 51 -12.92 -6.87 -16.86
C VAL A 51 -13.36 -6.03 -15.67
N VAL A 52 -14.35 -6.51 -14.92
CA VAL A 52 -14.84 -5.87 -13.71
C VAL A 52 -13.95 -6.23 -12.52
N ILE A 53 -13.40 -5.20 -11.87
CA ILE A 53 -12.57 -5.36 -10.67
C ILE A 53 -13.21 -4.55 -9.53
N PRO A 54 -13.90 -5.20 -8.58
CA PRO A 54 -14.35 -4.54 -7.37
C PRO A 54 -13.15 -4.26 -6.46
N LEU A 55 -13.14 -3.07 -5.84
CA LEU A 55 -12.22 -2.70 -4.77
C LEU A 55 -13.00 -2.34 -3.51
N ASP A 56 -12.81 -3.11 -2.44
CA ASP A 56 -13.44 -2.95 -1.14
C ASP A 56 -12.46 -3.26 -0.01
N GLY A 57 -12.82 -2.81 1.20
CA GLY A 57 -12.09 -3.13 2.42
C GLY A 57 -10.65 -2.59 2.43
N ALA A 58 -9.83 -3.14 3.32
CA ALA A 58 -8.42 -2.77 3.40
C ALA A 58 -7.65 -3.28 2.17
N LEU A 59 -6.71 -2.48 1.66
CA LEU A 59 -5.83 -2.87 0.55
C LEU A 59 -4.39 -3.08 1.04
N PRO A 60 -4.06 -4.21 1.70
CA PRO A 60 -2.70 -4.46 2.15
C PRO A 60 -1.74 -4.57 0.97
N GLU A 61 -0.49 -4.19 1.16
CA GLU A 61 0.51 -4.21 0.08
C GLU A 61 0.75 -5.65 -0.46
N ARG A 62 0.66 -6.66 0.41
CA ARG A 62 0.96 -8.05 0.10
C ARG A 62 -0.18 -8.99 0.48
N GLU A 63 -0.23 -10.12 -0.20
CA GLU A 63 -1.12 -11.22 0.17
C GLU A 63 -0.77 -11.76 1.56
N ALA A 64 -1.82 -12.07 2.32
CA ALA A 64 -1.66 -12.87 3.52
C ALA A 64 -1.09 -14.26 3.18
N PRO A 65 -0.33 -14.89 4.10
CA PRO A 65 0.10 -16.26 3.93
C PRO A 65 -1.09 -17.20 3.66
N PRO A 66 -0.91 -18.26 2.85
CA PRO A 66 -1.99 -19.20 2.59
C PRO A 66 -2.42 -19.88 3.88
N ARG A 67 -3.73 -19.90 4.13
CA ARG A 67 -4.34 -20.60 5.27
C ARG A 67 -3.92 -22.07 5.29
N SER A 68 -3.60 -22.56 6.48
CA SER A 68 -3.39 -23.96 6.78
C SER A 68 -4.66 -24.78 6.51
N PHE A 69 -4.51 -26.11 6.43
CA PHE A 69 -5.64 -27.00 6.19
C PHE A 69 -6.76 -26.83 7.24
N ILE A 70 -6.39 -26.65 8.52
CA ILE A 70 -7.34 -26.47 9.63
C ILE A 70 -8.05 -25.12 9.51
N GLU A 71 -7.32 -24.05 9.22
CA GLU A 71 -7.90 -22.70 9.08
C GLU A 71 -8.89 -22.59 7.92
N ARG A 72 -8.69 -23.37 6.85
CA ARG A 72 -9.64 -23.41 5.72
C ARG A 72 -10.97 -24.09 6.06
N GLN A 73 -11.03 -24.89 7.12
CA GLN A 73 -12.26 -25.54 7.58
C GLN A 73 -13.05 -24.66 8.56
N LEU A 74 -12.43 -23.59 9.06
CA LEU A 74 -13.08 -22.63 9.96
C LEU A 74 -13.80 -21.54 9.13
N PRO A 75 -14.93 -21.00 9.61
CA PRO A 75 -15.66 -19.92 8.95
C PRO A 75 -14.94 -18.57 9.17
N LEU A 76 -13.70 -18.46 8.70
CA LEU A 76 -12.89 -17.25 8.80
C LEU A 76 -13.13 -16.37 7.56
N PRO A 77 -13.26 -15.03 7.71
CA PRO A 77 -13.51 -14.11 6.59
C PRO A 77 -12.39 -14.20 5.55
N GLU A 78 -12.67 -14.12 4.25
CA GLU A 78 -11.62 -14.21 3.22
C GLU A 78 -10.51 -13.15 3.44
N PRO A 79 -9.24 -13.47 3.12
CA PRO A 79 -8.16 -12.49 3.19
C PRO A 79 -8.46 -11.27 2.30
N ALA A 80 -8.09 -10.09 2.80
CA ALA A 80 -8.28 -8.85 2.07
C ALA A 80 -7.57 -8.86 0.70
N PHE A 81 -8.18 -8.20 -0.29
CA PHE A 81 -7.63 -8.07 -1.62
C PHE A 81 -6.40 -7.13 -1.60
N SER A 82 -5.24 -7.65 -2.01
CA SER A 82 -3.96 -6.94 -1.86
C SER A 82 -3.53 -6.18 -3.11
N MET A 83 -2.65 -5.19 -2.92
CA MET A 83 -1.98 -4.50 -4.03
C MET A 83 -1.16 -5.47 -4.90
N GLN A 84 -0.55 -6.50 -4.30
CA GLN A 84 0.14 -7.55 -5.05
C GLN A 84 -0.80 -8.34 -5.98
N GLN A 85 -2.04 -8.61 -5.56
CA GLN A 85 -3.05 -9.24 -6.40
C GLN A 85 -3.53 -8.30 -7.50
N LEU A 86 -3.88 -7.07 -7.14
CA LEU A 86 -4.31 -6.05 -8.10
C LEU A 86 -3.26 -5.88 -9.20
N ASN A 87 -2.00 -5.66 -8.84
CA ASN A 87 -0.91 -5.49 -9.80
C ASN A 87 -0.75 -6.69 -10.74
N ARG A 88 -0.87 -7.92 -10.24
CA ARG A 88 -0.81 -9.12 -11.09
C ARG A 88 -1.97 -9.20 -12.06
N ARG A 89 -3.20 -8.88 -11.61
CA ARG A 89 -4.38 -8.84 -12.47
C ARG A 89 -4.23 -7.80 -13.58
N LEU A 90 -3.85 -6.58 -13.22
CA LEU A 90 -3.68 -5.48 -14.18
C LEU A 90 -2.52 -5.73 -15.14
N GLN A 91 -1.44 -6.37 -14.69
CA GLN A 91 -0.36 -6.78 -15.59
C GLN A 91 -0.88 -7.79 -16.64
N ALA A 92 -1.63 -8.81 -16.22
CA ALA A 92 -2.19 -9.79 -17.15
C ALA A 92 -3.17 -9.15 -18.15
N ILE A 93 -3.98 -8.19 -17.71
CA ILE A 93 -4.93 -7.45 -18.57
C ILE A 93 -4.17 -6.53 -19.54
N GLY A 94 -3.18 -5.78 -19.05
CA GLY A 94 -2.33 -4.93 -19.90
C GLY A 94 -1.50 -5.72 -20.92
N ASP A 95 -1.17 -6.98 -20.61
CA ASP A 95 -0.51 -7.88 -21.55
C ASP A 95 -1.45 -8.48 -22.61
N ALA A 96 -2.75 -8.58 -22.33
CA ALA A 96 -3.70 -9.28 -23.17
C ALA A 96 -4.17 -8.40 -24.35
N ASP A 97 -4.04 -8.88 -25.58
CA ASP A 97 -4.46 -8.13 -26.78
C ASP A 97 -5.98 -8.18 -27.00
N ASN A 98 -6.66 -9.15 -26.38
CA ASN A 98 -8.09 -9.41 -26.55
C ASN A 98 -8.97 -8.77 -25.46
N VAL A 99 -8.45 -7.78 -24.73
CA VAL A 99 -9.20 -7.03 -23.71
C VAL A 99 -9.18 -5.56 -24.07
N ARG A 100 -10.34 -4.91 -24.12
CA ARG A 100 -10.43 -3.46 -24.34
C ARG A 100 -10.05 -2.67 -23.09
N GLY A 101 -10.60 -3.02 -21.92
CA GLY A 101 -10.34 -2.25 -20.70
C GLY A 101 -10.69 -2.92 -19.37
N VAL A 102 -10.70 -2.10 -18.33
CA VAL A 102 -11.10 -2.47 -16.97
C VAL A 102 -12.16 -1.49 -16.47
N LEU A 103 -13.24 -2.06 -15.92
CA LEU A 103 -14.23 -1.33 -15.13
C LEU A 103 -13.95 -1.59 -13.64
N PHE A 104 -13.40 -0.60 -12.96
CA PHE A 104 -13.27 -0.63 -11.51
C PHE A 104 -14.59 -0.27 -10.85
N VAL A 105 -15.00 -1.05 -9.86
CA VAL A 105 -16.18 -0.76 -9.04
C VAL A 105 -15.71 -0.50 -7.62
N PHE A 106 -15.76 0.76 -7.18
CA PHE A 106 -15.34 1.11 -5.84
C PHE A 106 -16.49 0.85 -4.87
N ARG A 107 -16.22 0.01 -3.86
CA ARG A 107 -17.18 -0.46 -2.85
C ARG A 107 -16.75 -0.05 -1.44
N GLY A 108 -16.03 1.07 -1.31
CA GLY A 108 -15.57 1.61 -0.04
C GLY A 108 -14.27 0.94 0.43
N PHE A 109 -13.18 1.11 -0.33
CA PHE A 109 -11.87 0.61 0.10
C PHE A 109 -11.19 1.61 1.04
N SER A 110 -10.29 1.11 1.88
CA SER A 110 -9.49 1.91 2.80
C SER A 110 -8.00 1.59 2.65
N ALA A 111 -7.21 2.65 2.59
CA ALA A 111 -5.77 2.56 2.36
C ALA A 111 -5.08 3.84 2.83
N GLY A 112 -3.82 3.72 3.27
CA GLY A 112 -2.98 4.89 3.55
C GLY A 112 -2.56 5.59 2.25
N LEU A 113 -2.08 6.83 2.37
CA LEU A 113 -1.78 7.70 1.23
C LEU A 113 -0.79 7.10 0.21
N ALA A 114 0.30 6.49 0.67
CA ALA A 114 1.25 5.82 -0.22
C ALA A 114 0.61 4.67 -1.00
N THR A 115 -0.30 3.92 -0.35
CA THR A 115 -1.05 2.84 -0.98
C THR A 115 -2.06 3.39 -1.99
N LEU A 116 -2.78 4.48 -1.68
CA LEU A 116 -3.64 5.17 -2.64
C LEU A 116 -2.87 5.61 -3.89
N GLN A 117 -1.65 6.13 -3.72
CA GLN A 117 -0.77 6.47 -4.84
C GLN A 117 -0.37 5.24 -5.66
N ASN A 118 -0.16 4.08 -5.03
CA ASN A 118 0.10 2.84 -5.75
C ASN A 118 -1.11 2.37 -6.56
N VAL A 119 -2.33 2.46 -6.01
CA VAL A 119 -3.57 2.15 -6.75
C VAL A 119 -3.67 3.08 -7.94
N ARG A 120 -3.56 4.40 -7.72
CA ARG A 120 -3.61 5.41 -8.77
C ARG A 120 -2.59 5.13 -9.89
N ARG A 121 -1.33 4.89 -9.53
CA ARG A 121 -0.26 4.53 -10.49
C ARG A 121 -0.54 3.24 -11.24
N SER A 122 -1.24 2.29 -10.61
CA SER A 122 -1.63 1.05 -11.27
C SER A 122 -2.68 1.27 -12.36
N LEU A 123 -3.64 2.18 -12.12
CA LEU A 123 -4.60 2.65 -13.13
C LEU A 123 -3.87 3.38 -14.26
N GLU A 124 -2.99 4.33 -13.94
CA GLU A 124 -2.19 5.09 -14.91
C GLU A 124 -1.33 4.17 -15.79
N ARG A 125 -0.67 3.16 -15.20
CA ARG A 125 0.12 2.17 -15.95
C ARG A 125 -0.74 1.35 -16.91
N LEU A 126 -1.97 1.01 -16.50
CA LEU A 126 -2.89 0.27 -17.34
C LEU A 126 -3.36 1.14 -18.53
N ARG A 127 -3.64 2.43 -18.30
CA ARG A 127 -3.93 3.40 -19.36
C ARG A 127 -2.75 3.55 -20.33
N ALA A 128 -1.54 3.67 -19.80
CA ALA A 128 -0.33 3.74 -20.61
C ALA A 128 -0.06 2.46 -21.43
N ALA A 129 -0.63 1.31 -21.03
CA ALA A 129 -0.63 0.07 -21.81
C ALA A 129 -1.71 0.03 -22.91
N GLY A 130 -2.42 1.13 -23.14
CA GLY A 130 -3.47 1.26 -24.17
C GLY A 130 -4.81 0.65 -23.77
N LYS A 131 -5.03 0.35 -22.48
CA LYS A 131 -6.31 -0.16 -21.99
C LYS A 131 -7.16 0.98 -21.46
N GLU A 132 -8.45 0.92 -21.76
CA GLU A 132 -9.42 1.86 -21.20
C GLU A 132 -9.64 1.56 -19.71
N VAL A 133 -9.59 2.59 -18.86
CA VAL A 133 -9.82 2.47 -17.43
C VAL A 133 -11.04 3.30 -17.06
N ILE A 134 -12.09 2.63 -16.60
CA ILE A 134 -13.33 3.25 -16.17
C ILE A 134 -13.50 2.98 -14.68
N VAL A 135 -13.96 3.97 -13.93
CA VAL A 135 -14.31 3.83 -12.51
C VAL A 135 -15.79 4.11 -12.35
N PHE A 136 -16.53 3.15 -11.82
CA PHE A 136 -17.86 3.35 -11.27
C PHE A 136 -17.78 3.44 -9.75
N THR A 137 -18.27 4.53 -9.17
CA THR A 137 -18.18 4.74 -7.71
C THR A 137 -19.33 5.60 -7.18
N PRO A 138 -20.01 5.19 -6.09
CA PRO A 138 -20.80 6.10 -5.27
C PRO A 138 -19.94 6.90 -4.27
N TYR A 139 -18.68 6.50 -4.06
CA TYR A 139 -17.73 7.15 -3.15
C TYR A 139 -16.96 8.23 -3.92
N LEU A 140 -17.34 9.48 -3.71
CA LEU A 140 -16.64 10.66 -4.23
C LEU A 140 -16.03 11.48 -3.08
N ASP A 141 -15.52 10.79 -2.06
CA ASP A 141 -14.69 11.36 -1.01
C ASP A 141 -13.24 11.52 -1.45
N LEU A 142 -12.43 12.21 -0.65
CA LEU A 142 -11.03 12.53 -0.98
C LEU A 142 -10.19 11.31 -1.40
N ALA A 143 -10.31 10.18 -0.69
CA ALA A 143 -9.47 9.01 -0.92
C ALA A 143 -9.87 8.28 -2.22
N HIS A 144 -11.17 8.03 -2.40
CA HIS A 144 -11.68 7.35 -3.58
C HIS A 144 -11.55 8.22 -4.83
N TYR A 145 -11.87 9.51 -4.72
CA TYR A 145 -11.80 10.44 -5.84
C TYR A 145 -10.36 10.69 -6.30
N PHE A 146 -9.39 10.74 -5.37
CA PHE A 146 -7.97 10.81 -5.72
C PHE A 146 -7.52 9.65 -6.63
N VAL A 147 -7.99 8.43 -6.37
CA VAL A 147 -7.70 7.27 -7.22
C VAL A 147 -8.53 7.33 -8.52
N ALA A 148 -9.82 7.65 -8.42
CA ALA A 148 -10.73 7.73 -9.56
C ALA A 148 -10.25 8.74 -10.62
N GLY A 149 -9.64 9.84 -10.20
CA GLY A 149 -9.04 10.85 -11.08
C GLY A 149 -7.93 10.34 -12.00
N ALA A 150 -7.41 9.11 -11.81
CA ALA A 150 -6.50 8.50 -12.77
C ALA A 150 -7.21 7.76 -13.92
N ALA A 151 -8.52 7.53 -13.83
CA ALA A 151 -9.29 6.84 -14.86
C ALA A 151 -9.44 7.68 -16.14
N ASN A 152 -9.81 7.04 -17.25
CA ASN A 152 -10.31 7.73 -18.43
C ASN A 152 -11.69 8.32 -18.16
N ARG A 153 -12.55 7.57 -17.45
CA ARG A 153 -13.93 7.94 -17.16
C ARG A 153 -14.30 7.61 -15.72
N ILE A 154 -15.01 8.53 -15.06
CA ILE A 154 -15.62 8.38 -13.74
C ILE A 154 -17.13 8.43 -13.93
N ILE A 155 -17.80 7.36 -13.51
CA ILE A 155 -19.25 7.22 -13.57
C ILE A 155 -19.77 7.15 -12.13
N ALA A 156 -20.77 7.96 -11.81
CA ALA A 156 -21.37 7.99 -10.47
C ALA A 156 -22.88 7.81 -10.55
N PRO A 157 -23.53 7.24 -9.53
CA PRO A 157 -24.99 7.25 -9.43
C PRO A 157 -25.55 8.68 -9.39
N PRO A 158 -26.72 8.97 -9.97
CA PRO A 158 -27.35 10.30 -9.89
C PRO A 158 -27.60 10.81 -8.47
N SER A 159 -27.73 9.89 -7.49
CA SER A 159 -27.92 10.21 -6.07
C SER A 159 -26.61 10.33 -5.28
N ALA A 160 -25.45 10.18 -5.93
CA ALA A 160 -24.16 10.36 -5.28
C ALA A 160 -23.89 11.83 -4.95
N GLN A 161 -22.96 12.05 -4.05
CA GLN A 161 -22.53 13.37 -3.60
C GLN A 161 -21.02 13.46 -3.70
N PHE A 162 -20.52 14.54 -4.26
CA PHE A 162 -19.10 14.85 -4.29
C PHE A 162 -18.70 15.45 -2.94
N ASP A 163 -17.92 14.69 -2.17
CA ASP A 163 -17.56 14.94 -0.78
C ASP A 163 -16.03 15.06 -0.60
N VAL A 164 -15.36 15.66 -1.57
CA VAL A 164 -13.95 16.06 -1.40
C VAL A 164 -13.92 17.38 -0.63
N LEU A 165 -13.92 17.29 0.70
CA LEU A 165 -14.09 18.43 1.62
C LEU A 165 -12.77 19.09 2.08
N GLY A 166 -11.63 18.61 1.58
CA GLY A 166 -10.29 19.04 2.02
C GLY A 166 -9.72 18.20 3.16
N LEU A 167 -8.74 18.75 3.88
CA LEU A 167 -8.00 18.05 4.95
C LEU A 167 -8.13 18.80 6.29
N ARG A 168 -8.22 18.03 7.37
CA ARG A 168 -8.28 18.54 8.74
C ARG A 168 -7.44 17.66 9.65
N SER A 169 -6.60 18.29 10.48
CA SER A 169 -5.83 17.64 11.52
C SER A 169 -6.27 18.13 12.89
N GLU A 170 -6.42 17.22 13.85
CA GLU A 170 -6.78 17.54 15.23
C GLU A 170 -5.84 16.84 16.21
N LEU A 171 -5.45 17.55 17.26
CA LEU A 171 -4.64 17.04 18.35
C LEU A 171 -5.40 17.20 19.66
N ILE A 172 -5.39 16.15 20.49
CA ILE A 172 -5.95 16.18 21.83
C ILE A 172 -4.79 16.14 22.83
N PHE A 173 -4.83 17.02 23.82
CA PHE A 173 -3.82 17.10 24.88
C PHE A 173 -4.41 16.64 26.22
N PHE A 174 -3.72 15.72 26.89
CA PHE A 174 -4.15 15.03 28.09
C PHE A 174 -3.40 15.47 29.35
N LYS A 175 -2.33 16.29 29.25
CA LYS A 175 -1.50 16.69 30.40
C LYS A 175 -2.32 17.21 31.57
N ASP A 176 -3.20 18.18 31.32
CA ASP A 176 -3.99 18.83 32.38
C ASP A 176 -4.99 17.85 33.01
N ALA A 177 -5.60 16.97 32.20
CA ALA A 177 -6.49 15.91 32.68
C ALA A 177 -5.74 14.89 33.55
N LEU A 178 -4.54 14.47 33.13
CA LEU A 178 -3.67 13.58 33.92
C LEU A 178 -3.28 14.24 35.25
N GLN A 179 -2.90 15.52 35.23
CA GLN A 179 -2.55 16.28 36.43
C GLN A 179 -3.74 16.40 37.40
N GLN A 180 -4.95 16.61 36.90
CA GLN A 180 -6.17 16.58 37.71
C GLN A 180 -6.41 15.22 38.36
N LEU A 181 -6.01 14.13 37.73
CA LEU A 181 -6.03 12.79 38.33
C LEU A 181 -4.84 12.53 39.28
N GLY A 182 -3.86 13.44 39.36
CA GLY A 182 -2.65 13.26 40.17
C GLY A 182 -1.56 12.45 39.46
N MET A 183 -1.68 12.26 38.15
CA MET A 183 -0.66 11.63 37.32
C MET A 183 0.18 12.69 36.59
N GLN A 184 1.43 12.35 36.30
CA GLN A 184 2.34 13.21 35.54
C GLN A 184 3.06 12.37 34.48
N ALA A 185 3.06 12.81 33.22
CA ALA A 185 3.86 12.18 32.18
C ALA A 185 5.24 12.84 32.10
N ASP A 186 6.28 12.09 32.45
CA ASP A 186 7.67 12.48 32.24
C ASP A 186 8.10 12.01 30.85
N VAL A 187 8.42 12.96 29.98
CA VAL A 187 8.85 12.69 28.60
C VAL A 187 10.27 13.21 28.43
N ILE A 188 11.18 12.31 28.01
CA ILE A 188 12.54 12.66 27.62
C ILE A 188 12.66 12.41 26.13
N GLN A 189 13.00 13.44 25.38
CA GLN A 189 13.14 13.38 23.93
C GLN A 189 14.41 14.07 23.45
N ILE A 190 14.94 13.58 22.33
CA ILE A 190 16.02 14.20 21.59
C ILE A 190 15.46 14.62 20.22
N SER A 191 15.58 15.91 19.90
CA SER A 191 14.91 16.66 18.81
C SER A 191 13.61 17.36 19.25
N PRO A 192 13.43 18.65 18.95
CA PRO A 192 12.18 19.36 19.23
C PRO A 192 11.00 18.85 18.38
N TYR A 193 11.27 18.30 17.19
CA TYR A 193 10.26 17.70 16.31
C TYR A 193 9.91 16.25 16.67
N LYS A 194 10.40 15.72 17.79
CA LYS A 194 10.02 14.37 18.27
C LYS A 194 8.79 14.45 19.17
N THR A 195 7.65 14.76 18.57
CA THR A 195 6.42 15.25 19.24
C THR A 195 5.43 14.16 19.66
N ALA A 196 5.75 12.88 19.45
CA ALA A 196 4.82 11.76 19.60
C ALA A 196 4.17 11.64 21.00
N PHE A 197 4.83 12.13 22.06
CA PHE A 197 4.28 12.13 23.42
C PHE A 197 3.92 13.53 23.94
N ASN A 198 3.97 14.57 23.10
CA ASN A 198 3.57 15.93 23.49
C ASN A 198 2.11 15.97 23.98
N GLN A 199 1.24 15.12 23.43
CA GLN A 199 -0.14 15.00 23.89
C GLN A 199 -0.27 14.62 25.38
N PHE A 200 0.78 14.10 26.03
CA PHE A 200 0.76 13.75 27.44
C PHE A 200 1.61 14.69 28.31
N SER A 201 2.65 15.33 27.76
CA SER A 201 3.54 16.24 28.48
C SER A 201 3.17 17.72 28.32
N GLU A 202 2.42 18.08 27.28
CA GLU A 202 2.01 19.45 26.96
C GLU A 202 0.50 19.64 27.07
N SER A 203 0.09 20.88 27.38
CA SER A 203 -1.33 21.26 27.46
C SER A 203 -1.87 21.73 26.10
N THR A 204 -0.98 22.08 25.17
CA THR A 204 -1.28 22.55 23.82
C THR A 204 -0.08 22.27 22.90
N THR A 205 -0.22 22.58 21.62
CA THR A 205 0.85 22.39 20.63
C THR A 205 2.07 23.26 20.92
N THR A 206 3.26 22.69 20.72
CA THR A 206 4.51 23.46 20.65
C THR A 206 4.67 24.10 19.26
N PRO A 207 5.44 25.19 19.10
CA PRO A 207 5.68 25.80 17.79
C PRO A 207 6.20 24.82 16.73
N GLU A 208 7.13 23.94 17.09
CA GLU A 208 7.74 22.97 16.17
C GLU A 208 6.75 21.86 15.76
N GLN A 209 5.88 21.46 16.68
CA GLN A 209 4.79 20.52 16.38
C GLN A 209 3.76 21.16 15.45
N GLN A 210 3.43 22.43 15.68
CA GLN A 210 2.50 23.16 14.83
C GLN A 210 3.08 23.33 13.42
N GLU A 211 4.30 23.82 13.30
CA GLU A 211 5.01 23.98 12.01
C GLU A 211 5.07 22.66 11.24
N GLN A 212 5.46 21.56 11.91
CA GLN A 212 5.50 20.24 11.29
C GLN A 212 4.13 19.80 10.77
N MET A 213 3.06 20.09 11.53
CA MET A 213 1.71 19.67 11.15
C MET A 213 1.14 20.51 10.02
N GLU A 214 1.38 21.82 10.03
CA GLU A 214 1.05 22.72 8.92
C GLU A 214 1.76 22.25 7.66
N TRP A 215 3.08 22.02 7.72
CA TRP A 215 3.85 21.55 6.57
C TRP A 215 3.34 20.22 6.00
N LEU A 216 3.06 19.23 6.86
CA LEU A 216 2.52 17.94 6.41
C LEU A 216 1.11 18.06 5.81
N LEU A 217 0.27 18.94 6.37
CA LEU A 217 -1.09 19.16 5.90
C LEU A 217 -1.08 19.82 4.52
N ASP A 218 -0.28 20.88 4.35
CA ASP A 218 -0.13 21.63 3.11
C ASP A 218 0.43 20.74 1.99
N ASP A 219 1.53 20.02 2.23
CA ASP A 219 2.14 19.14 1.24
C ASP A 219 1.19 18.01 0.82
N THR A 220 0.45 17.44 1.77
CA THR A 220 -0.54 16.39 1.47
C THR A 220 -1.71 16.95 0.66
N PHE A 221 -2.22 18.14 1.02
CA PHE A 221 -3.31 18.78 0.30
C PHE A 221 -2.91 19.10 -1.14
N ASP A 222 -1.74 19.70 -1.34
CA ASP A 222 -1.21 20.04 -2.66
C ASP A 222 -0.96 18.79 -3.51
N LEU A 223 -0.36 17.75 -2.93
CA LEU A 223 -0.11 16.47 -3.61
C LEU A 223 -1.41 15.85 -4.15
N LEU A 224 -2.45 15.80 -3.31
CA LEU A 224 -3.74 15.22 -3.67
C LEU A 224 -4.48 16.08 -4.70
N THR A 225 -4.62 17.38 -4.43
CA THR A 225 -5.41 18.29 -5.28
C THR A 225 -4.77 18.47 -6.65
N LYS A 226 -3.45 18.58 -6.75
CA LYS A 226 -2.74 18.66 -8.04
C LYS A 226 -2.99 17.42 -8.90
N ALA A 227 -2.95 16.23 -8.31
CA ALA A 227 -3.21 14.99 -9.04
C ALA A 227 -4.66 14.85 -9.49
N MET A 228 -5.62 15.28 -8.65
CA MET A 228 -7.04 15.30 -8.99
C MET A 228 -7.33 16.31 -10.11
N ALA A 229 -6.80 17.53 -10.00
CA ALA A 229 -6.97 18.58 -11.00
C ALA A 229 -6.41 18.15 -12.37
N ASN A 230 -5.19 17.60 -12.40
CA ASN A 230 -4.59 17.03 -13.61
C ASN A 230 -5.45 15.91 -14.23
N GLY A 231 -6.04 15.06 -13.38
CA GLY A 231 -6.90 13.96 -13.82
C GLY A 231 -8.19 14.39 -14.51
N ARG A 232 -8.66 15.61 -14.20
CA ARG A 232 -9.91 16.19 -14.72
C ARG A 232 -9.68 17.35 -15.68
N SER A 233 -8.42 17.60 -16.08
CA SER A 233 -8.05 18.77 -16.91
C SER A 233 -8.49 20.11 -16.31
N LEU A 234 -8.52 20.21 -14.98
CA LEU A 234 -8.80 21.43 -14.23
C LEU A 234 -7.50 22.08 -13.78
N THR A 235 -7.53 23.39 -13.52
CA THR A 235 -6.43 24.02 -12.78
C THR A 235 -6.54 23.71 -11.28
N PRO A 236 -5.43 23.71 -10.52
CA PRO A 236 -5.49 23.54 -9.07
C PRO A 236 -6.46 24.50 -8.37
N GLU A 237 -6.48 25.77 -8.78
CA GLU A 237 -7.33 26.82 -8.19
C GLU A 237 -8.82 26.57 -8.47
N ALA A 238 -9.16 26.07 -9.66
CA ALA A 238 -10.52 25.69 -10.01
C ALA A 238 -11.00 24.52 -9.15
N LEU A 239 -10.14 23.52 -8.93
CA LEU A 239 -10.46 22.41 -8.05
C LEU A 239 -10.60 22.85 -6.59
N HIS A 240 -9.72 23.73 -6.09
CA HIS A 240 -9.83 24.28 -4.74
C HIS A 240 -11.16 25.01 -4.54
N THR A 241 -11.58 25.80 -5.52
CA THR A 241 -12.89 26.49 -5.48
C THR A 241 -14.04 25.50 -5.38
N LEU A 242 -13.97 24.36 -6.10
CA LEU A 242 -14.98 23.30 -6.02
C LEU A 242 -14.96 22.56 -4.69
N ILE A 243 -13.78 22.36 -4.10
CA ILE A 243 -13.61 21.80 -2.75
C ILE A 243 -14.23 22.72 -1.69
N ASP A 244 -14.02 24.04 -1.81
CA ASP A 244 -14.61 25.03 -0.88
C ASP A 244 -16.14 25.12 -0.99
N GLN A 245 -16.70 24.73 -2.14
CA GLN A 245 -18.15 24.64 -2.37
C GLN A 245 -18.72 23.27 -2.02
N ALA A 246 -17.87 22.27 -1.80
CA ALA A 246 -18.30 20.92 -1.48
C ALA A 246 -19.06 20.92 -0.13
N PRO A 247 -20.12 20.11 -0.01
CA PRO A 247 -20.42 19.01 -0.91
C PRO A 247 -21.30 19.40 -2.11
N LEU A 248 -21.07 18.75 -3.26
CA LEU A 248 -21.82 19.00 -4.51
C LEU A 248 -22.71 17.81 -4.86
N THR A 249 -23.87 18.06 -5.46
CA THR A 249 -24.70 16.99 -6.04
C THR A 249 -24.00 16.32 -7.23
N ALA A 250 -24.39 15.08 -7.57
CA ALA A 250 -23.85 14.39 -8.75
C ALA A 250 -24.02 15.20 -10.06
N GLN A 251 -25.15 15.91 -10.22
CA GLN A 251 -25.37 16.77 -11.37
C GLN A 251 -24.40 17.96 -11.40
N GLN A 252 -24.20 18.64 -10.27
CA GLN A 252 -23.21 19.72 -10.18
C GLN A 252 -21.78 19.22 -10.44
N ALA A 253 -21.46 18.01 -9.96
CA ALA A 253 -20.17 17.38 -10.23
C ALA A 253 -19.99 17.05 -11.72
N LEU A 254 -21.05 16.61 -12.40
CA LEU A 254 -21.04 16.39 -13.85
C LEU A 254 -20.85 17.70 -14.60
N ASP A 255 -21.64 18.73 -14.26
CA ASP A 255 -21.59 20.06 -14.90
C ASP A 255 -20.22 20.73 -14.71
N ALA A 256 -19.56 20.48 -13.57
CA ALA A 256 -18.21 20.96 -13.27
C ALA A 256 -17.08 20.09 -13.86
N GLY A 257 -17.41 18.99 -14.56
CA GLY A 257 -16.42 18.06 -15.14
C GLY A 257 -15.67 17.20 -14.12
N LEU A 258 -16.15 17.12 -12.88
CA LEU A 258 -15.59 16.25 -11.84
C LEU A 258 -15.91 14.77 -12.07
N VAL A 259 -17.05 14.47 -12.70
CA VAL A 259 -17.41 13.13 -13.20
C VAL A 259 -17.78 13.23 -14.67
N ASP A 260 -17.77 12.09 -15.38
CA ASP A 260 -18.00 12.06 -16.83
C ASP A 260 -19.44 11.67 -17.18
N HIS A 261 -20.05 10.78 -16.39
CA HIS A 261 -21.41 10.29 -16.63
C HIS A 261 -22.14 9.98 -15.33
N LEU A 262 -23.46 10.02 -15.37
CA LEU A 262 -24.33 9.57 -14.30
C LEU A 262 -25.13 8.35 -14.73
N ALA A 263 -25.03 7.25 -13.99
CA ALA A 263 -25.74 6.00 -14.27
C ALA A 263 -25.78 5.09 -13.04
N TYR A 264 -26.74 4.18 -13.00
CA TYR A 264 -26.78 3.08 -12.04
C TYR A 264 -25.98 1.86 -12.53
N GLU A 265 -25.68 0.92 -11.63
CA GLU A 265 -24.82 -0.25 -11.93
C GLU A 265 -25.40 -1.14 -13.04
N ASP A 266 -26.73 -1.27 -13.10
CA ASP A 266 -27.46 -2.02 -14.13
C ASP A 266 -27.49 -1.33 -15.50
N GLU A 267 -27.26 -0.02 -15.53
CA GLU A 267 -27.23 0.78 -16.75
C GLU A 267 -25.84 0.84 -17.40
N LEU A 268 -24.78 0.40 -16.69
CA LEU A 268 -23.39 0.54 -17.13
C LEU A 268 -23.11 -0.10 -18.49
N ALA A 269 -23.58 -1.33 -18.72
CA ALA A 269 -23.35 -2.01 -19.99
C ALA A 269 -23.99 -1.26 -21.17
N ALA A 270 -25.21 -0.75 -20.98
CA ALA A 270 -25.92 0.03 -22.00
C ALA A 270 -25.28 1.40 -22.22
N LEU A 271 -24.83 2.07 -21.16
CA LEU A 271 -24.10 3.33 -21.24
C LEU A 271 -22.81 3.16 -22.04
N LEU A 272 -21.99 2.17 -21.70
CA LEU A 272 -20.70 1.94 -22.36
C LEU A 272 -20.86 1.57 -23.83
N ASP A 273 -21.93 0.86 -24.20
CA ASP A 273 -22.24 0.53 -25.60
C ASP A 273 -22.61 1.76 -26.44
N ALA A 274 -23.21 2.77 -25.79
CA ALA A 274 -23.60 4.02 -26.43
C ALA A 274 -22.44 5.04 -26.55
N LEU A 275 -21.35 4.87 -25.79
CA LEU A 275 -20.21 5.79 -25.84
C LEU A 275 -19.36 5.56 -27.10
N PRO A 276 -18.92 6.62 -27.78
CA PRO A 276 -18.02 6.48 -28.93
C PRO A 276 -16.67 5.88 -28.50
N ASP A 277 -16.10 5.02 -29.34
CA ASP A 277 -14.75 4.49 -29.16
C ASP A 277 -13.72 5.60 -29.39
N ASP A 278 -13.11 6.11 -28.32
CA ASP A 278 -12.01 7.08 -28.39
C ASP A 278 -10.77 6.53 -29.14
N SER A 279 -10.74 5.23 -29.47
CA SER A 279 -9.67 4.59 -30.24
C SER A 279 -9.81 4.71 -31.77
N ASN A 280 -10.91 5.27 -32.28
CA ASN A 280 -11.15 5.41 -33.73
C ASN A 280 -11.64 6.83 -34.08
N GLU A 281 -10.74 7.82 -34.04
CA GLU A 281 -10.93 9.05 -34.82
C GLU A 281 -10.75 8.72 -36.31
N GLU A 282 -11.87 8.38 -36.96
CA GLU A 282 -12.18 8.45 -38.40
C GLU A 282 -13.06 7.26 -38.78
N THR A 283 -14.37 7.42 -38.68
CA THR A 283 -15.28 7.09 -39.80
C THR A 283 -16.65 7.69 -39.52
N ALA A 284 -16.91 8.76 -40.24
CA ALA A 284 -18.21 9.41 -40.30
C ALA A 284 -19.22 8.55 -41.09
N VAL A 285 -20.46 8.57 -40.61
CA VAL A 285 -21.74 8.33 -41.30
C VAL A 285 -21.91 7.01 -42.05
N SER A 286 -22.79 6.14 -41.52
CA SER A 286 -23.70 5.38 -42.37
C SER A 286 -25.10 5.31 -41.75
N ASP A 287 -26.01 5.99 -42.42
CA ASP A 287 -27.45 5.92 -42.25
C ASP A 287 -27.95 4.57 -42.78
N THR A 288 -28.40 3.67 -41.91
CA THR A 288 -29.29 2.56 -42.30
C THR A 288 -30.21 2.19 -41.15
N THR A 289 -31.50 2.38 -41.40
CA THR A 289 -32.62 1.80 -40.67
C THR A 289 -32.56 0.28 -40.74
N ASP A 290 -32.05 -0.35 -39.69
CA ASP A 290 -32.39 -1.73 -39.33
C ASP A 290 -32.18 -1.90 -37.82
N LYS A 291 -33.15 -2.50 -37.13
CA LYS A 291 -33.14 -2.69 -35.67
C LYS A 291 -31.84 -3.40 -35.24
N PRO A 292 -31.02 -2.83 -34.34
CA PRO A 292 -29.77 -3.47 -33.97
C PRO A 292 -30.06 -4.59 -32.98
N THR A 293 -29.84 -5.83 -33.39
CA THR A 293 -29.48 -6.92 -32.46
C THR A 293 -27.95 -6.93 -32.39
N LYS A 294 -27.36 -5.84 -31.88
CA LYS A 294 -25.93 -5.82 -31.53
C LYS A 294 -25.75 -6.48 -30.17
N PRO A 295 -24.69 -7.28 -29.95
CA PRO A 295 -24.39 -7.81 -28.62
C PRO A 295 -24.09 -6.63 -27.69
N GLN A 296 -24.80 -6.55 -26.56
CA GLN A 296 -24.48 -5.62 -25.46
C GLN A 296 -23.04 -5.87 -25.01
N ILE A 297 -22.31 -4.80 -24.71
CA ILE A 297 -20.98 -4.87 -24.08
C ILE A 297 -20.98 -5.89 -22.93
N GLU A 298 -20.04 -6.83 -22.98
CA GLU A 298 -19.94 -7.88 -21.97
C GLU A 298 -19.01 -7.46 -20.82
N LEU A 299 -19.57 -7.38 -19.62
CA LEU A 299 -18.83 -7.11 -18.38
C LEU A 299 -18.48 -8.43 -17.68
N LEU A 300 -17.21 -8.82 -17.71
CA LEU A 300 -16.74 -10.08 -17.13
C LEU A 300 -16.05 -9.87 -15.79
N THR A 301 -16.41 -10.65 -14.78
CA THR A 301 -15.63 -10.71 -13.54
C THR A 301 -14.25 -11.31 -13.79
N TRP A 302 -13.29 -11.01 -12.92
CA TRP A 302 -11.92 -11.54 -13.02
C TRP A 302 -11.87 -13.07 -13.25
N ASP A 303 -12.63 -13.85 -12.48
CA ASP A 303 -12.58 -15.32 -12.56
C ASP A 303 -13.08 -15.87 -13.91
N LYS A 304 -14.01 -15.16 -14.54
CA LYS A 304 -14.51 -15.49 -15.89
C LYS A 304 -13.56 -15.02 -16.98
N ALA A 305 -12.95 -13.84 -16.80
CA ALA A 305 -12.04 -13.24 -17.78
C ALA A 305 -10.66 -13.94 -17.81
N GLN A 306 -10.07 -14.24 -16.65
CA GLN A 306 -8.72 -14.78 -16.52
C GLN A 306 -8.40 -15.97 -17.44
N PRO A 307 -9.24 -17.02 -17.59
CA PRO A 307 -8.93 -18.14 -18.48
C PRO A 307 -8.94 -17.75 -19.97
N LEU A 308 -9.68 -16.69 -20.33
CA LEU A 308 -9.86 -16.19 -21.70
C LEU A 308 -8.77 -15.19 -22.12
N LEU A 309 -8.05 -14.60 -21.18
CA LEU A 309 -6.97 -13.64 -21.46
C LEU A 309 -5.87 -14.25 -22.33
N THR A 310 -5.48 -13.55 -23.39
CA THR A 310 -4.25 -13.86 -24.11
C THR A 310 -3.02 -13.58 -23.25
N GLU A 311 -1.99 -14.40 -23.38
CA GLU A 311 -0.77 -14.31 -22.57
C GLU A 311 0.41 -13.84 -23.43
N LYS A 312 1.25 -12.93 -22.93
CA LYS A 312 2.52 -12.59 -23.58
C LYS A 312 3.61 -13.62 -23.22
N PRO A 313 4.31 -14.20 -24.23
CA PRO A 313 5.51 -15.01 -24.01
C PRO A 313 6.53 -14.26 -23.15
N ARG A 314 7.12 -14.95 -22.17
CA ARG A 314 8.09 -14.35 -21.24
C ARG A 314 9.15 -15.36 -20.84
N HIS A 315 10.40 -14.97 -21.02
CA HIS A 315 11.54 -15.65 -20.44
C HIS A 315 11.47 -15.54 -18.91
N ARG A 316 11.68 -16.65 -18.22
CA ARG A 316 11.79 -16.64 -16.76
C ARG A 316 13.26 -16.75 -16.39
N SER A 317 13.72 -15.93 -15.45
CA SER A 317 15.03 -16.13 -14.84
C SER A 317 14.99 -17.34 -13.89
N LYS A 318 16.11 -18.05 -13.74
CA LYS A 318 16.28 -19.01 -12.62
C LYS A 318 16.39 -18.29 -11.29
N GLN A 319 16.87 -17.04 -11.33
CA GLN A 319 16.99 -16.23 -10.15
C GLN A 319 15.70 -15.48 -9.87
N PHE A 320 15.44 -15.23 -8.58
CA PHE A 320 14.29 -14.47 -8.14
C PHE A 320 14.70 -13.29 -7.27
N ILE A 321 13.77 -12.35 -7.10
CA ILE A 321 13.90 -11.25 -6.14
C ILE A 321 13.08 -11.63 -4.91
N GLY A 322 13.75 -11.75 -3.77
CA GLY A 322 13.09 -12.01 -2.49
C GLY A 322 12.34 -10.78 -2.01
N VAL A 323 11.25 -10.96 -1.28
CA VAL A 323 10.55 -9.87 -0.62
C VAL A 323 10.28 -10.24 0.83
N ILE A 324 10.77 -9.42 1.76
CA ILE A 324 10.50 -9.55 3.20
C ILE A 324 9.81 -8.26 3.66
N SER A 325 8.81 -8.37 4.52
CA SER A 325 8.07 -7.22 5.04
C SER A 325 8.24 -7.05 6.54
N LEU A 326 8.56 -5.82 6.94
CA LEU A 326 8.48 -5.31 8.30
C LEU A 326 7.22 -4.45 8.38
N VAL A 327 6.17 -4.98 9.00
CA VAL A 327 4.86 -4.31 9.11
C VAL A 327 4.48 -4.17 10.58
N GLY A 328 4.04 -2.98 10.97
CA GLY A 328 3.58 -2.69 12.34
C GLY A 328 4.71 -2.33 13.31
N ASN A 329 4.42 -2.42 14.61
CA ASN A 329 5.34 -1.96 15.65
C ASN A 329 6.58 -2.85 15.76
N ILE A 330 7.77 -2.25 15.79
CA ILE A 330 9.04 -2.98 15.90
C ILE A 330 9.29 -3.35 17.35
N MET A 331 9.39 -4.64 17.64
CA MET A 331 9.55 -5.15 19.00
C MET A 331 10.64 -6.22 19.09
N MET A 332 11.15 -6.42 20.31
CA MET A 332 12.01 -7.56 20.63
C MET A 332 11.17 -8.86 20.66
N GLY A 333 11.74 -9.96 20.16
CA GLY A 333 11.08 -11.26 20.12
C GLY A 333 10.54 -11.63 18.73
N PRO A 334 9.69 -12.68 18.62
CA PRO A 334 9.12 -13.10 17.34
C PRO A 334 7.97 -12.18 16.91
N SER A 335 7.74 -12.09 15.59
CA SER A 335 6.57 -11.38 15.04
C SER A 335 5.27 -12.00 15.53
N ARG A 336 4.26 -11.16 15.76
CA ARG A 336 2.94 -11.56 16.24
C ARG A 336 1.88 -10.74 15.52
N GLU A 337 0.75 -11.37 15.23
CA GLU A 337 -0.47 -10.67 14.85
C GLU A 337 -1.50 -10.97 15.93
N SER A 338 -2.02 -9.93 16.58
CA SER A 338 -3.11 -10.10 17.54
C SER A 338 -4.39 -10.43 16.76
N PRO A 339 -5.14 -11.48 17.14
CA PRO A 339 -6.43 -11.76 16.52
C PRO A 339 -7.49 -10.68 16.83
N VAL A 340 -7.23 -9.80 17.80
CA VAL A 340 -8.06 -8.67 18.14
C VAL A 340 -7.26 -7.39 17.94
N ASP A 341 -7.69 -6.58 16.97
CA ASP A 341 -7.16 -5.23 16.77
C ASP A 341 -7.87 -4.28 17.74
N LEU A 342 -7.34 -4.17 18.96
CA LEU A 342 -7.81 -3.16 19.91
C LEU A 342 -7.22 -1.80 19.49
N PRO A 343 -8.03 -0.73 19.37
CA PRO A 343 -7.57 0.59 18.95
C PRO A 343 -6.82 1.33 20.08
N ILE A 344 -5.84 0.67 20.70
CA ILE A 344 -4.96 1.25 21.71
C ILE A 344 -3.62 1.55 21.03
N PRO A 345 -3.25 2.83 20.85
CA PRO A 345 -1.96 3.23 20.28
C PRO A 345 -0.81 2.51 20.99
N PHE A 346 0.14 1.97 20.23
CA PHE A 346 1.34 1.27 20.71
C PHE A 346 1.12 -0.06 21.48
N VAL A 347 -0.12 -0.51 21.70
CA VAL A 347 -0.44 -1.74 22.47
C VAL A 347 -1.22 -2.76 21.62
N GLY A 348 -1.85 -2.35 20.51
CA GLY A 348 -2.54 -3.21 19.55
C GLY A 348 -1.81 -3.37 18.20
N GLY A 349 -2.30 -4.28 17.37
CA GLY A 349 -1.89 -4.45 15.97
C GLY A 349 -0.76 -5.45 15.70
N ALA A 350 -0.37 -5.54 14.43
CA ALA A 350 0.73 -6.38 13.97
C ALA A 350 2.05 -5.93 14.60
N THR A 351 2.85 -6.90 15.04
CA THR A 351 4.17 -6.69 15.64
C THR A 351 5.23 -7.27 14.71
N ALA A 352 6.13 -6.41 14.24
CA ALA A 352 7.35 -6.77 13.54
C ALA A 352 8.42 -7.19 14.56
N GLY A 353 8.53 -8.49 14.80
CA GLY A 353 9.47 -9.05 15.76
C GLY A 353 10.86 -9.24 15.16
N GLU A 354 11.86 -8.71 15.87
CA GLU A 354 13.26 -8.81 15.50
C GLU A 354 13.74 -10.24 15.22
N GLN A 355 13.33 -11.24 16.02
CA GLN A 355 13.84 -12.60 15.88
C GLN A 355 13.37 -13.24 14.56
N THR A 356 12.11 -12.98 14.19
CA THR A 356 11.53 -13.47 12.94
C THR A 356 12.23 -12.83 11.75
N LEU A 357 12.37 -11.50 11.76
CA LEU A 357 12.96 -10.76 10.64
C LEU A 357 14.42 -11.13 10.42
N ARG A 358 15.22 -11.23 11.49
CA ARG A 358 16.63 -11.66 11.36
C ARG A 358 16.76 -13.07 10.83
N ARG A 359 15.90 -14.00 11.27
CA ARG A 359 15.88 -15.37 10.76
C ARG A 359 15.59 -15.37 9.25
N LEU A 360 14.60 -14.62 8.80
CA LEU A 360 14.25 -14.51 7.38
C LEU A 360 15.37 -13.89 6.54
N ILE A 361 16.00 -12.80 7.02
CA ILE A 361 17.12 -12.15 6.32
C ILE A 361 18.33 -13.08 6.22
N ARG A 362 18.65 -13.82 7.29
CA ARG A 362 19.73 -14.82 7.27
C ARG A 362 19.43 -15.99 6.33
N GLN A 363 18.18 -16.43 6.25
CA GLN A 363 17.77 -17.45 5.29
C GLN A 363 17.90 -16.94 3.85
N ALA A 364 17.54 -15.68 3.59
CA ALA A 364 17.73 -15.05 2.28
C ALA A 364 19.22 -14.91 1.91
N GLU A 365 20.10 -14.70 2.90
CA GLU A 365 21.55 -14.69 2.70
C GLU A 365 22.06 -16.00 2.09
N THR A 366 21.49 -17.15 2.48
CA THR A 366 21.92 -18.49 2.02
C THR A 366 21.30 -18.97 0.71
N MET A 367 20.39 -18.21 0.10
CA MET A 367 19.71 -18.59 -1.15
C MET A 367 20.47 -18.11 -2.39
N ASP A 368 21.29 -18.96 -3.01
CA ASP A 368 22.15 -18.58 -4.15
C ASP A 368 21.37 -18.17 -5.42
N ASP A 369 20.12 -18.63 -5.54
CA ASP A 369 19.17 -18.27 -6.59
C ASP A 369 18.40 -16.96 -6.31
N MET A 370 18.55 -16.36 -5.13
CA MET A 370 18.02 -15.03 -4.85
C MET A 370 18.98 -13.95 -5.35
N ALA A 371 18.63 -13.24 -6.41
CA ALA A 371 19.44 -12.18 -6.99
C ALA A 371 19.49 -10.90 -6.14
N ALA A 372 18.38 -10.54 -5.49
CA ALA A 372 18.25 -9.34 -4.67
C ALA A 372 17.12 -9.47 -3.64
N LEU A 373 17.10 -8.59 -2.64
CA LEU A 373 16.02 -8.47 -1.67
C LEU A 373 15.32 -7.11 -1.80
N ILE A 374 14.00 -7.11 -1.92
CA ILE A 374 13.16 -5.96 -1.60
C ILE A 374 12.72 -6.11 -0.13
N PHE A 375 13.14 -5.18 0.71
CA PHE A 375 12.73 -5.14 2.11
C PHE A 375 11.67 -4.05 2.28
N HIS A 376 10.42 -4.49 2.34
CA HIS A 376 9.26 -3.62 2.49
C HIS A 376 9.10 -3.19 3.95
N VAL A 377 8.99 -1.88 4.20
CA VAL A 377 8.89 -1.30 5.55
C VAL A 377 7.60 -0.49 5.64
N ASP A 378 6.64 -0.95 6.43
CA ASP A 378 5.43 -0.19 6.79
C ASP A 378 5.30 -0.13 8.33
N SER A 379 6.01 0.82 8.94
CA SER A 379 6.14 0.94 10.40
C SER A 379 6.40 2.37 10.85
N GLY A 380 5.69 2.79 11.90
CA GLY A 380 5.97 4.02 12.65
C GLY A 380 7.19 3.92 13.59
N GLY A 381 7.78 2.73 13.74
CA GLY A 381 8.94 2.48 14.59
C GLY A 381 8.66 1.55 15.76
N GLY A 382 9.35 1.78 16.88
CA GLY A 382 9.28 0.94 18.07
C GLY A 382 10.62 0.86 18.79
N SER A 383 10.98 -0.34 19.26
CA SER A 383 12.21 -0.60 20.00
C SER A 383 13.46 -0.24 19.19
N ALA A 384 14.27 0.67 19.74
CA ALA A 384 15.55 1.07 19.14
C ALA A 384 16.53 -0.10 19.02
N LEU A 385 16.59 -0.97 20.04
CA LEU A 385 17.45 -2.16 20.01
C LEU A 385 17.00 -3.17 18.95
N ALA A 386 15.70 -3.43 18.85
CA ALA A 386 15.18 -4.30 17.81
C ALA A 386 15.50 -3.76 16.41
N SER A 387 15.33 -2.45 16.22
CA SER A 387 15.64 -1.76 14.96
C SER A 387 17.12 -1.87 14.60
N ASP A 388 18.04 -1.67 15.56
CA ASP A 388 19.48 -1.85 15.37
C ASP A 388 19.83 -3.27 14.92
N LEU A 389 19.28 -4.28 15.60
CA LEU A 389 19.57 -5.68 15.31
C LEU A 389 19.05 -6.12 13.93
N ILE A 390 17.87 -5.64 13.52
CA ILE A 390 17.33 -5.86 12.17
C ILE A 390 18.19 -5.12 11.14
N GLY A 391 18.45 -3.83 11.37
CA GLY A 391 19.26 -2.97 10.49
C GLY A 391 20.67 -3.53 10.26
N ARG A 392 21.28 -4.12 11.28
CA ARG A 392 22.54 -4.84 11.15
C ARG A 392 22.46 -6.02 10.18
N GLU A 393 21.39 -6.82 10.20
CA GLU A 393 21.24 -7.92 9.23
C GLU A 393 21.01 -7.39 7.81
N ILE A 394 20.28 -6.28 7.64
CA ILE A 394 20.16 -5.59 6.34
C ILE A 394 21.52 -5.16 5.83
N LYS A 395 22.33 -4.49 6.66
CA LYS A 395 23.70 -4.08 6.31
C LYS A 395 24.57 -5.26 5.91
N ARG A 396 24.46 -6.39 6.63
CA ARG A 396 25.20 -7.62 6.32
C ARG A 396 24.79 -8.22 4.98
N LEU A 397 23.49 -8.33 4.71
CA LEU A 397 23.00 -8.87 3.45
C LEU A 397 23.37 -7.96 2.27
N ASN A 398 23.23 -6.64 2.45
CA ASN A 398 23.55 -5.63 1.44
C ASN A 398 25.04 -5.62 1.02
N ALA A 399 25.94 -6.15 1.85
CA ALA A 399 27.33 -6.35 1.49
C ALA A 399 27.56 -7.53 0.52
N LYS A 400 26.58 -8.43 0.37
CA LYS A 400 26.65 -9.64 -0.46
C LYS A 400 25.67 -9.62 -1.64
N LYS A 401 24.46 -9.13 -1.43
CA LYS A 401 23.37 -9.10 -2.40
C LYS A 401 22.69 -7.72 -2.35
N PRO A 402 22.25 -7.15 -3.48
CA PRO A 402 21.52 -5.89 -3.48
C PRO A 402 20.29 -5.96 -2.57
N VAL A 403 20.16 -4.96 -1.68
CA VAL A 403 18.94 -4.74 -0.89
C VAL A 403 18.33 -3.41 -1.31
N LEU A 404 17.06 -3.44 -1.70
CA LEU A 404 16.23 -2.25 -1.93
C LEU A 404 15.22 -2.13 -0.78
N ILE A 405 15.24 -1.01 -0.08
CA ILE A 405 14.16 -0.67 0.84
C ILE A 405 13.02 -0.09 0.03
N TYR A 406 11.82 -0.59 0.27
CA TYR A 406 10.58 -0.05 -0.25
C TYR A 406 9.71 0.37 0.93
N MET A 407 9.52 1.67 1.12
CA MET A 407 8.72 2.20 2.22
C MET A 407 7.24 2.18 1.83
N GLY A 408 6.38 1.71 2.74
CA GLY A 408 4.92 1.70 2.59
C GLY A 408 4.30 3.02 3.03
N ASN A 409 3.18 2.95 3.75
CA ASN A 409 2.51 4.16 4.26
C ASN A 409 3.35 4.89 5.30
N ALA A 410 4.05 4.15 6.16
CA ALA A 410 4.99 4.72 7.12
C ALA A 410 6.34 4.00 7.12
N ALA A 411 7.43 4.74 7.27
CA ALA A 411 8.75 4.18 7.54
C ALA A 411 9.52 5.15 8.45
N ALA A 412 8.95 5.46 9.59
CA ALA A 412 9.41 6.50 10.50
C ALA A 412 10.13 5.92 11.73
N SER A 413 10.95 6.73 12.40
CA SER A 413 11.65 6.38 13.63
C SER A 413 12.45 5.08 13.50
N GLY A 414 12.06 3.99 14.18
CA GLY A 414 12.71 2.69 14.05
C GLY A 414 12.62 2.10 12.63
N GLY A 415 11.52 2.36 11.91
CA GLY A 415 11.38 1.97 10.50
C GLY A 415 12.41 2.67 9.61
N TYR A 416 12.65 3.97 9.83
CA TYR A 416 13.72 4.70 9.16
C TYR A 416 15.10 4.19 9.59
N TYR A 417 15.28 3.88 10.88
CA TYR A 417 16.55 3.35 11.40
C TYR A 417 16.95 2.04 10.70
N VAL A 418 16.02 1.09 10.54
CA VAL A 418 16.25 -0.13 9.76
C VAL A 418 16.58 0.20 8.30
N SER A 419 15.81 1.12 7.71
CA SER A 419 15.93 1.50 6.30
C SER A 419 17.27 2.15 5.95
N ALA A 420 17.83 2.96 6.86
CA ALA A 420 19.08 3.69 6.67
C ALA A 420 20.32 2.79 6.49
N HIS A 421 20.20 1.48 6.77
CA HIS A 421 21.26 0.50 6.54
C HIS A 421 21.33 -0.02 5.09
N SER A 422 20.33 0.28 4.26
CA SER A 422 20.34 -0.03 2.83
C SER A 422 21.02 1.07 2.01
N ARG A 423 21.57 0.69 0.84
CA ARG A 423 22.12 1.64 -0.15
C ARG A 423 21.04 2.23 -1.05
N HIS A 424 19.93 1.52 -1.22
CA HIS A 424 18.82 1.94 -2.05
C HIS A 424 17.56 1.99 -1.20
N ILE A 425 16.93 3.17 -1.19
CA ILE A 425 15.67 3.43 -0.51
C ILE A 425 14.73 4.05 -1.54
N MET A 426 13.54 3.48 -1.66
CA MET A 426 12.44 3.97 -2.49
C MET A 426 11.22 4.19 -1.62
N CYS A 427 10.55 5.32 -1.80
CA CYS A 427 9.30 5.65 -1.13
C CYS A 427 8.37 6.37 -2.11
N GLN A 428 7.08 6.40 -1.79
CA GLN A 428 6.13 7.26 -2.47
C GLN A 428 6.20 8.66 -1.86
N SER A 429 5.70 9.66 -2.59
CA SER A 429 5.60 11.03 -2.06
C SER A 429 4.69 11.11 -0.83
N GLY A 430 3.68 10.24 -0.75
CA GLY A 430 2.76 10.13 0.38
C GLY A 430 3.24 9.22 1.51
N THR A 431 4.48 8.73 1.48
CA THR A 431 5.05 7.95 2.59
C THR A 431 5.43 8.86 3.75
N LEU A 432 4.93 8.58 4.95
CA LEU A 432 5.40 9.24 6.16
C LEU A 432 6.69 8.60 6.67
N THR A 433 7.82 9.28 6.50
CA THR A 433 9.16 8.77 6.87
C THR A 433 9.95 9.76 7.73
N GLY A 434 11.20 9.44 8.04
CA GLY A 434 12.04 10.26 8.92
C GLY A 434 11.68 10.04 10.39
N SER A 435 11.19 11.09 11.08
CA SER A 435 11.00 11.09 12.54
C SER A 435 12.29 10.67 13.28
N ILE A 436 13.43 11.18 12.82
CA ILE A 436 14.75 10.87 13.37
C ILE A 436 14.90 11.54 14.74
N GLY A 437 14.85 10.72 15.78
CA GLY A 437 14.92 11.15 17.16
C GLY A 437 14.55 9.99 18.08
N VAL A 438 14.96 10.09 19.34
CA VAL A 438 14.60 9.10 20.38
C VAL A 438 13.71 9.77 21.40
N ILE A 439 12.76 9.01 21.92
CA ILE A 439 11.82 9.46 22.93
C ILE A 439 11.56 8.31 23.90
N THR A 440 11.48 8.66 25.17
CA THR A 440 10.99 7.76 26.22
C THR A 440 9.99 8.54 27.06
N ALA A 441 8.93 7.87 27.46
CA ALA A 441 7.89 8.45 28.29
C ALA A 441 7.59 7.51 29.46
N ARG A 442 7.26 8.09 30.60
CA ARG A 442 6.80 7.35 31.78
C ARG A 442 5.74 8.16 32.50
N VAL A 443 4.71 7.50 33.00
CA VAL A 443 3.69 8.15 33.82
C VAL A 443 4.00 7.88 35.29
N SER A 444 4.20 8.94 36.06
CA SER A 444 4.22 8.90 37.52
C SER A 444 2.80 8.88 38.05
N THR A 445 2.52 7.95 38.96
CA THR A 445 1.22 7.80 39.63
C THR A 445 1.25 8.28 41.08
N GLN A 446 2.36 8.89 41.52
CA GLN A 446 2.55 9.30 42.92
C GLN A 446 1.37 10.13 43.44
N GLY A 447 1.01 11.21 42.74
CA GLY A 447 -0.08 12.08 43.18
C GLY A 447 -1.48 11.44 43.12
N LEU A 448 -1.69 10.45 42.25
CA LEU A 448 -2.93 9.69 42.18
C LEU A 448 -3.09 8.83 43.43
N PHE A 449 -2.04 8.12 43.83
CA PHE A 449 -2.04 7.30 45.04
C PHE A 449 -2.19 8.16 46.29
N ASP A 450 -1.53 9.33 46.34
CA ASP A 450 -1.69 10.29 47.43
C ASP A 450 -3.16 10.78 47.53
N LYS A 451 -3.78 11.13 46.40
CA LYS A 451 -5.19 11.53 46.34
C LYS A 451 -6.15 10.44 46.81
N LEU A 452 -5.87 9.19 46.43
CA LEU A 452 -6.67 8.03 46.83
C LEU A 452 -6.32 7.51 48.23
N SER A 453 -5.37 8.15 48.93
CA SER A 453 -4.88 7.70 50.24
C SER A 453 -4.35 6.25 50.22
N VAL A 454 -3.78 5.82 49.10
CA VAL A 454 -3.20 4.49 48.91
C VAL A 454 -1.70 4.55 49.20
N ASN A 455 -1.27 3.90 50.28
CA ASN A 455 0.12 3.84 50.67
C ASN A 455 0.87 2.76 49.91
N ARG A 456 2.04 3.09 49.36
CA ARG A 456 2.96 2.11 48.73
C ARG A 456 4.25 2.02 49.51
N PHE A 457 4.74 0.80 49.66
CA PHE A 457 6.02 0.50 50.29
C PHE A 457 6.94 -0.14 49.26
N SER A 458 8.20 0.30 49.18
CA SER A 458 9.20 -0.28 48.28
C SER A 458 10.51 -0.55 49.02
N LEU A 459 11.14 -1.66 48.69
CA LEU A 459 12.49 -2.01 49.13
C LEU A 459 13.39 -2.05 47.90
N GLN A 460 14.51 -1.33 47.95
CA GLN A 460 15.43 -1.23 46.83
C GLN A 460 16.85 -1.66 47.23
N ARG A 461 17.52 -2.36 46.32
CA ARG A 461 18.96 -2.65 46.33
C ARG A 461 19.54 -2.24 44.99
N GLY A 462 20.64 -1.49 45.01
CA GLY A 462 21.18 -0.78 43.84
C GLY A 462 20.57 0.61 43.69
N ARG A 463 21.38 1.59 43.27
CA ARG A 463 20.99 3.02 43.23
C ARG A 463 19.82 3.32 42.27
N HIS A 464 19.68 2.55 41.19
CA HIS A 464 18.72 2.83 40.11
C HIS A 464 17.63 1.76 39.94
N ALA A 465 17.40 0.90 40.94
CA ALA A 465 16.42 -0.20 40.78
C ALA A 465 14.99 0.31 40.56
N GLY A 466 14.66 1.51 41.08
CA GLY A 466 13.38 2.19 40.85
C GLY A 466 13.28 2.99 39.55
N LEU A 467 14.28 2.93 38.65
CA LEU A 467 14.33 3.79 37.45
C LEU A 467 13.07 3.70 36.57
N TYR A 468 12.51 2.50 36.41
CA TYR A 468 11.30 2.28 35.59
C TYR A 468 10.01 2.20 36.42
N SER A 469 10.09 2.48 37.72
CA SER A 469 8.91 2.52 38.59
C SER A 469 8.04 3.73 38.24
N ASP A 470 6.73 3.56 38.28
CA ASP A 470 5.74 4.66 38.21
C ASP A 470 5.65 5.42 39.55
N ALA A 471 6.42 5.00 40.55
CA ALA A 471 6.19 5.41 41.91
C ALA A 471 6.58 6.85 42.26
N ALA A 472 7.43 7.46 41.45
CA ALA A 472 7.89 8.83 41.61
C ALA A 472 8.23 9.40 40.22
N PRO A 473 8.25 10.74 40.05
CA PRO A 473 8.73 11.40 38.83
C PRO A 473 10.18 11.06 38.47
N MET A 474 10.58 11.29 37.21
CA MET A 474 11.94 11.04 36.75
C MET A 474 12.83 12.15 37.33
N THR A 475 13.89 11.76 38.03
CA THR A 475 14.84 12.68 38.68
C THR A 475 16.21 12.62 38.04
#